data_AF-F8GVC3-F1
#
_entry.id   AF-F8GVC3-F1
#
_cell.length_a   1.000
_cell.length_b   1.000
_cell.length_c   1.000
_cell.angle_alpha   90.00
_cell.angle_beta   90.00
_cell.angle_gamma   90.00
#
_symmetry.space_group_name_H-M   'P 1'
#
loop_
_entity.id
_entity.type
_entity.pdbx_description
1 polymer ?
#
loop_
_entity_poly.entity_id
_entity_poly.type
_entity_poly.pdbx_seq_one_letter_code
_entity_poly.pdbx_strand_id
1 'polypeptide(L)'
;MKLDNAKANLANETLRALCEFIGCLVDAGPRYCPDERPYIERFFGTLAQRLSSRLPGYTGSHPRDLRRALADPKGNLRLYVSLDELEELVEYAITTYNGTPHTGLNSVTPLEAMEYLLNTQQTVLTRLAEHHRRTLCLMQSARRCRVRAYLEQGVRPHINLYGVRYTSGVLARSARLVGKQLLVYLNADDLRCVRAFLTDGTELGVLDAQGAWGVVPHNLKLRQEVRKLRDRRRSQPGDSNPIEAYVQAKLAQAKTSRKAATEYARTVRLLASAPITRTPAEAMSTRSAASSVVSAPAAVAADGVPIAPHTPAQPRKLTIGTGQVF
;
A
#
# COMPACT_ATOMS: atom_id res chain seq x y z
N MET A 1 10.71 14.52 4.70
CA MET A 1 9.81 13.63 5.46
C MET A 1 10.54 13.17 6.71
N LYS A 2 10.06 13.59 7.88
CA LYS A 2 10.61 13.13 9.16
C LYS A 2 9.95 11.82 9.56
N LEU A 3 10.74 10.78 9.86
CA LEU A 3 10.27 9.47 10.31
C LEU A 3 10.90 9.13 11.65
N ASP A 4 10.17 8.41 12.50
CA ASP A 4 10.82 7.81 13.65
C ASP A 4 11.74 6.65 13.25
N ASN A 5 12.86 6.51 13.96
CA ASN A 5 13.84 5.44 13.70
C ASN A 5 13.37 4.08 14.26
N ALA A 6 12.07 3.92 14.45
CA ALA A 6 11.43 2.66 14.75
C ALA A 6 11.63 1.68 13.59
N LYS A 7 11.85 0.40 13.91
CA LYS A 7 12.08 -0.67 12.91
C LYS A 7 10.96 -0.75 11.85
N ALA A 8 9.74 -0.39 12.20
CA ALA A 8 8.59 -0.38 11.29
C ALA A 8 8.78 0.60 10.11
N ASN A 9 9.48 1.71 10.33
CA ASN A 9 9.67 2.76 9.32
C ASN A 9 10.86 2.50 8.39
N LEU A 10 11.61 1.42 8.62
CA LEU A 10 12.79 1.03 7.83
C LEU A 10 12.46 0.07 6.68
N ALA A 11 11.17 -0.09 6.35
CA ALA A 11 10.76 -0.94 5.25
C ALA A 11 11.29 -0.41 3.91
N ASN A 12 12.24 -1.14 3.31
CA ASN A 12 12.89 -0.75 2.06
C ASN A 12 11.90 -0.49 0.91
N GLU A 13 10.82 -1.27 0.83
CA GLU A 13 9.80 -1.08 -0.22
C GLU A 13 9.11 0.28 -0.07
N THR A 14 8.69 0.63 1.15
CA THR A 14 8.06 1.92 1.45
C THR A 14 9.02 3.08 1.21
N LEU A 15 10.26 2.98 1.70
CA LEU A 15 11.25 4.04 1.54
C LEU A 15 11.61 4.26 0.07
N ARG A 16 11.76 3.20 -0.73
CA ARG A 16 11.99 3.35 -2.17
C ARG A 16 10.81 4.01 -2.87
N ALA A 17 9.58 3.59 -2.59
CA ALA A 17 8.40 4.23 -3.16
C ALA A 17 8.34 5.73 -2.82
N LEU A 18 8.60 6.11 -1.56
CA LEU A 18 8.55 7.51 -1.16
C LEU A 18 9.71 8.33 -1.74
N CYS A 19 10.94 7.80 -1.72
CA CYS A 19 12.12 8.52 -2.19
C CYS A 19 12.22 8.57 -3.72
N GLU A 20 12.05 7.43 -4.40
CA GLU A 20 12.32 7.31 -5.84
C GLU A 20 11.12 7.77 -6.68
N PHE A 21 9.88 7.53 -6.22
CA PHE A 21 8.67 7.87 -6.99
C PHE A 21 8.08 9.22 -6.60
N ILE A 22 7.97 9.53 -5.30
CA ILE A 22 7.44 10.83 -4.85
C ILE A 22 8.54 11.90 -4.83
N GLY A 23 9.81 11.52 -4.62
CA GLY A 23 10.92 12.47 -4.44
C GLY A 23 11.11 12.95 -3.00
N CYS A 24 10.59 12.21 -2.02
CA CYS A 24 10.73 12.56 -0.61
C CYS A 24 12.16 12.35 -0.12
N LEU A 25 12.69 13.32 0.62
CA LEU A 25 13.90 13.13 1.44
C LEU A 25 13.51 12.57 2.80
N VAL A 26 14.16 11.49 3.23
CA VAL A 26 13.90 10.85 4.53
C VAL A 26 14.88 11.39 5.56
N ASP A 27 14.33 11.88 6.67
CA ASP A 27 15.06 12.37 7.83
C ASP A 27 14.63 11.56 9.06
N ALA A 28 15.55 10.76 9.61
CA ALA A 28 15.29 9.93 10.78
C ALA A 28 15.57 10.65 12.11
N GLY A 29 16.02 11.91 12.06
CA GLY A 29 16.53 12.66 13.21
C GLY A 29 17.87 12.10 13.75
N PRO A 30 18.55 12.86 14.62
CA PRO A 30 19.71 12.38 15.35
C PRO A 30 19.32 11.29 16.36
N ARG A 31 20.23 10.37 16.63
CA ARG A 31 20.01 9.32 17.64
C ARG A 31 20.00 9.95 19.04
N TYR A 32 19.12 9.43 19.90
CA TYR A 32 19.03 9.78 21.33
C TYR A 32 18.61 11.22 21.64
N CYS A 33 17.93 11.90 20.71
CA CYS A 33 17.31 13.21 20.93
C CYS A 33 15.77 13.09 20.89
N PRO A 34 15.12 12.66 21.98
CA PRO A 34 13.66 12.49 22.03
C PRO A 34 12.92 13.82 21.84
N ASP A 35 13.51 14.94 22.26
CA ASP A 35 12.88 16.27 22.27
C ASP A 35 12.70 16.89 20.88
N GLU A 36 13.16 16.26 19.79
CA GLU A 36 13.01 16.82 18.44
C GLU A 36 11.59 16.71 17.87
N ARG A 37 10.69 15.98 18.54
CA ARG A 37 9.34 15.69 18.01
C ARG A 37 8.20 15.94 19.00
N PRO A 38 8.19 17.07 19.73
CA PRO A 38 7.23 17.32 20.80
C PRO A 38 5.80 17.38 20.27
N TYR A 39 5.59 17.83 19.04
CA TYR A 39 4.27 17.93 18.41
C TYR A 39 3.68 16.56 18.08
N ILE A 40 4.50 15.63 17.61
CA ILE A 40 4.07 14.26 17.25
C ILE A 40 3.72 13.50 18.53
N GLU A 41 4.57 13.59 19.55
CA GLU A 41 4.32 12.98 20.84
C GLU A 41 3.09 13.56 21.53
N ARG A 42 2.90 14.89 21.50
CA ARG A 42 1.70 15.55 22.02
C ARG A 42 0.44 15.08 21.30
N PHE A 43 0.48 14.92 19.98
CA PHE A 43 -0.65 14.40 19.21
C PHE A 43 -1.00 12.97 19.64
N PHE A 44 -0.02 12.05 19.67
CA PHE A 44 -0.25 10.67 20.10
C PHE A 44 -0.68 10.58 21.56
N GLY A 45 -0.12 11.42 22.45
CA GLY A 45 -0.56 11.53 23.83
C GLY A 45 -2.00 12.01 23.95
N THR A 46 -2.40 12.99 23.14
CA THR A 46 -3.79 13.49 23.09
C THR A 46 -4.74 12.40 22.61
N LEU A 47 -4.37 11.66 21.57
CA LEU A 47 -5.16 10.54 21.06
C LEU A 47 -5.27 9.43 22.10
N ALA A 48 -4.18 9.05 22.76
CA ALA A 48 -4.19 8.04 23.81
C ALA A 48 -5.08 8.46 25.00
N GLN A 49 -4.99 9.72 25.42
CA GLN A 49 -5.78 10.24 26.54
C GLN A 49 -7.26 10.37 26.19
N ARG A 50 -7.61 10.92 25.02
CA ARG A 50 -9.01 11.21 24.66
C ARG A 50 -9.76 10.00 24.11
N LEU A 51 -9.06 9.14 23.35
CA LEU A 51 -9.65 7.95 22.76
C LEU A 51 -9.30 6.71 23.58
N SER A 52 -8.03 6.25 23.54
CA SER A 52 -7.64 4.92 24.04
C SER A 52 -8.00 4.68 25.51
N SER A 53 -7.76 5.67 26.38
CA SER A 53 -7.99 5.53 27.83
C SER A 53 -9.47 5.45 28.23
N ARG A 54 -10.38 5.80 27.31
CA ARG A 54 -11.83 5.75 27.52
C ARG A 54 -12.46 4.49 26.92
N LEU A 55 -11.72 3.74 26.12
CA LEU A 55 -12.24 2.53 25.49
C LEU A 55 -12.30 1.36 26.47
N PRO A 56 -13.35 0.53 26.41
CA PRO A 56 -13.40 -0.72 27.15
C PRO A 56 -12.26 -1.65 26.71
N GLY A 57 -11.63 -2.31 27.66
CA GLY A 57 -10.43 -3.14 27.45
C GLY A 57 -9.12 -2.35 27.40
N TYR A 58 -9.09 -1.09 27.82
CA TYR A 58 -7.86 -0.30 27.95
C TYR A 58 -6.83 -0.99 28.86
N THR A 59 -5.59 -1.15 28.37
CA THR A 59 -4.56 -1.92 29.08
C THR A 59 -3.73 -1.11 30.08
N GLY A 60 -3.93 0.20 30.16
CA GLY A 60 -3.16 1.07 31.05
C GLY A 60 -1.78 1.45 30.51
N SER A 61 -1.20 2.51 31.08
CA SER A 61 0.18 2.92 30.78
C SER A 61 1.22 2.13 31.59
N HIS A 62 0.82 1.53 32.72
CA HIS A 62 1.62 0.64 33.56
C HIS A 62 0.74 -0.53 34.02
N PRO A 63 1.31 -1.72 34.28
CA PRO A 63 0.61 -2.84 34.95
C PRO A 63 -0.33 -2.56 36.15
N ARG A 64 -0.17 -1.46 36.91
CA ARG A 64 -0.89 -1.11 38.14
C ARG A 64 -1.88 0.06 37.92
N ASP A 65 -2.12 0.45 36.67
CA ASP A 65 -3.05 1.52 36.33
C ASP A 65 -4.49 1.13 36.72
N LEU A 66 -5.12 1.92 37.60
CA LEU A 66 -6.50 1.70 38.05
C LEU A 66 -7.50 1.70 36.90
N ARG A 67 -7.24 2.48 35.83
CA ARG A 67 -8.12 2.53 34.65
C ARG A 67 -8.20 1.20 33.93
N ARG A 68 -7.12 0.40 33.97
CA ARG A 68 -7.13 -0.96 33.42
C ARG A 68 -8.15 -1.85 34.12
N ALA A 69 -8.21 -1.78 35.46
CA ALA A 69 -9.16 -2.56 36.24
C ALA A 69 -10.60 -2.10 36.03
N LEU A 70 -10.82 -0.79 35.88
CA LEU A 70 -12.14 -0.21 35.64
C LEU A 70 -12.65 -0.45 34.21
N ALA A 71 -11.74 -0.48 33.22
CA ALA A 71 -12.07 -0.70 31.82
C ALA A 71 -12.18 -2.18 31.46
N ASP A 72 -11.89 -3.12 32.36
CA ASP A 72 -11.95 -4.55 32.08
C ASP A 72 -13.42 -5.00 31.83
N PRO A 73 -13.75 -5.48 30.63
CA PRO A 73 -15.10 -5.94 30.32
C PRO A 73 -15.45 -7.29 30.99
N LYS A 74 -14.54 -7.88 31.80
CA LYS A 74 -14.75 -9.13 32.57
C LYS A 74 -15.25 -10.28 31.69
N GLY A 75 -14.75 -10.34 30.45
CA GLY A 75 -15.12 -11.37 29.46
C GLY A 75 -16.42 -11.11 28.70
N ASN A 76 -17.16 -10.03 28.98
CA ASN A 76 -18.35 -9.69 28.22
C ASN A 76 -18.00 -9.15 26.82
N LEU A 77 -18.17 -10.00 25.81
CA LEU A 77 -17.81 -9.69 24.42
C LEU A 77 -18.58 -8.51 23.83
N ARG A 78 -19.80 -8.22 24.31
CA ARG A 78 -20.64 -7.12 23.83
C ARG A 78 -20.08 -5.73 24.17
N LEU A 79 -19.17 -5.66 25.14
CA LEU A 79 -18.55 -4.41 25.57
C LEU A 79 -17.30 -4.09 24.77
N TYR A 80 -16.78 -5.01 23.94
CA TYR A 80 -15.62 -4.70 23.12
C TYR A 80 -16.02 -3.87 21.91
N VAL A 81 -15.20 -2.87 21.61
CA VAL A 81 -15.33 -2.09 20.38
C VAL A 81 -14.87 -2.95 19.21
N SER A 82 -15.72 -3.04 18.18
CA SER A 82 -15.39 -3.68 16.93
C SER A 82 -14.30 -2.90 16.20
N LEU A 83 -13.64 -3.52 15.21
CA LEU A 83 -12.61 -2.81 14.45
C LEU A 83 -13.22 -1.68 13.59
N ASP A 84 -14.45 -1.85 13.07
CA ASP A 84 -15.15 -0.81 12.29
C ASP A 84 -15.47 0.41 13.17
N GLU A 85 -16.05 0.18 14.35
CA GLU A 85 -16.28 1.24 15.33
C GLU A 85 -14.97 1.92 15.76
N LEU A 86 -13.88 1.15 15.90
CA LEU A 86 -12.57 1.72 16.24
C LEU A 86 -12.04 2.64 15.12
N GLU A 87 -12.21 2.26 13.86
CA GLU A 87 -11.83 3.09 12.70
C GLU A 87 -12.62 4.40 12.69
N GLU A 88 -13.94 4.33 12.87
CA GLU A 88 -14.81 5.52 12.98
C GLU A 88 -14.41 6.42 14.15
N LEU A 89 -14.11 5.84 15.31
CA LEU A 89 -13.69 6.59 16.49
C LEU A 89 -12.32 7.26 16.30
N VAL A 90 -11.39 6.60 15.59
CA VAL A 90 -10.09 7.19 15.24
C VAL A 90 -10.28 8.35 14.27
N GLU A 91 -11.10 8.19 13.24
CA GLU A 91 -11.42 9.25 12.27
C GLU A 91 -12.08 10.46 12.97
N TYR A 92 -13.04 10.20 13.85
CA TYR A 92 -13.68 11.22 14.67
C TYR A 92 -12.65 11.94 15.57
N ALA A 93 -11.75 11.19 16.21
CA ALA A 93 -10.72 11.77 17.08
C ALA A 93 -9.74 12.67 16.31
N ILE A 94 -9.32 12.26 15.11
CA ILE A 94 -8.43 13.05 14.24
C ILE A 94 -9.15 14.34 13.78
N THR A 95 -10.40 14.20 13.32
CA THR A 95 -11.22 15.34 12.89
C THR A 95 -11.43 16.33 14.03
N THR A 96 -11.78 15.83 15.22
CA THR A 96 -11.96 16.65 16.42
C THR A 96 -10.66 17.35 16.82
N TYR A 97 -9.52 16.65 16.77
CA TYR A 97 -8.21 17.24 17.11
C TYR A 97 -7.88 18.43 16.20
N ASN A 98 -8.11 18.27 14.89
CA ASN A 98 -7.83 19.30 13.88
C ASN A 98 -8.84 20.45 13.88
N GLY A 99 -10.07 20.22 14.36
CA GLY A 99 -11.12 21.24 14.50
C GLY A 99 -11.23 21.89 15.89
N THR A 100 -10.44 21.47 16.88
CA THR A 100 -10.45 22.07 18.22
C THR A 100 -9.32 23.08 18.37
N PRO A 101 -9.54 24.26 18.98
CA PRO A 101 -8.48 25.22 19.29
C PRO A 101 -7.39 24.65 20.21
N HIS A 102 -6.12 24.99 19.94
CA HIS A 102 -4.99 24.61 20.81
C HIS A 102 -4.30 25.84 21.39
N THR A 103 -3.99 25.79 22.68
CA THR A 103 -3.24 26.85 23.38
C THR A 103 -1.85 27.09 22.76
N GLY A 104 -1.21 26.05 22.23
CA GLY A 104 0.08 26.15 21.55
C GLY A 104 0.01 26.79 20.16
N LEU A 105 -1.19 27.07 19.66
CA LEU A 105 -1.47 27.74 18.38
C LEU A 105 -2.24 29.05 18.62
N ASN A 106 -1.99 29.74 19.74
CA ASN A 106 -2.69 30.97 20.10
C ASN A 106 -4.23 30.85 20.10
N SER A 107 -4.75 29.68 20.54
CA SER A 107 -6.19 29.37 20.57
C SER A 107 -6.86 29.35 19.19
N VAL A 108 -6.10 29.03 18.14
CA VAL A 108 -6.58 28.76 16.79
C VAL A 108 -6.61 27.24 16.55
N THR A 109 -7.46 26.77 15.65
CA THR A 109 -7.49 25.35 15.26
C THR A 109 -6.31 24.99 14.34
N PRO A 110 -5.83 23.73 14.33
CA PRO A 110 -4.80 23.30 13.40
C PRO A 110 -5.17 23.50 11.93
N LEU A 111 -6.46 23.39 11.58
CA LEU A 111 -6.96 23.65 10.23
C LEU A 111 -6.81 25.12 9.84
N GLU A 112 -7.28 26.04 10.68
CA GLU A 112 -7.16 27.48 10.45
C GLU A 112 -5.69 27.92 10.44
N ALA A 113 -4.85 27.36 11.33
CA ALA A 113 -3.41 27.64 11.33
C ALA A 113 -2.75 27.18 10.03
N MET A 114 -3.14 26.01 9.50
CA MET A 114 -2.64 25.49 8.23
C MET A 114 -3.13 26.35 7.05
N GLU A 115 -4.41 26.75 7.04
CA GLU A 115 -4.97 27.63 6.02
C GLU A 115 -4.26 29.00 6.02
N TYR A 116 -4.05 29.59 7.20
CA TYR A 116 -3.30 30.83 7.35
C TYR A 116 -1.87 30.71 6.80
N LEU A 117 -1.16 29.62 7.13
CA LEU A 117 0.19 29.38 6.62
C LEU A 117 0.22 29.24 5.10
N LEU A 118 -0.73 28.50 4.52
CA LEU A 118 -0.84 28.34 3.07
C LEU A 118 -1.12 29.67 2.36
N ASN A 119 -1.97 30.51 2.94
CA ASN A 119 -2.31 31.82 2.38
C ASN A 119 -1.20 32.86 2.57
N THR A 120 -0.45 32.80 3.68
CA THR A 120 0.53 33.84 4.04
C THR A 120 1.95 33.53 3.55
N GLN A 121 2.40 32.27 3.64
CA GLN A 121 3.81 31.94 3.41
C GLN A 121 4.20 31.70 1.94
N GLN A 122 3.29 31.91 0.98
CA GLN A 122 3.53 31.60 -0.45
C GLN A 122 4.21 30.23 -0.66
N THR A 123 3.91 29.26 0.21
CA THR A 123 4.55 27.96 0.17
C THR A 123 4.15 27.27 -1.14
N VAL A 124 5.11 27.08 -2.03
CA VAL A 124 4.87 26.42 -3.32
C VAL A 124 4.59 24.94 -3.08
N LEU A 125 3.30 24.58 -3.02
CA LEU A 125 2.87 23.19 -2.99
C LEU A 125 3.08 22.58 -4.37
N THR A 126 4.06 21.69 -4.48
CA THR A 126 4.27 20.94 -5.73
C THR A 126 3.26 19.79 -5.78
N ARG A 127 2.34 19.84 -6.75
CA ARG A 127 1.46 18.71 -7.05
C ARG A 127 2.28 17.63 -7.74
N LEU A 128 2.05 16.36 -7.38
CA LEU A 128 2.64 15.23 -8.08
C LEU A 128 2.30 15.30 -9.58
N ALA A 129 3.32 15.14 -10.43
CA ALA A 129 3.15 15.23 -11.88
C ALA A 129 2.07 14.25 -12.37
N GLU A 130 1.30 14.65 -13.40
CA GLU A 130 0.14 13.88 -13.87
C GLU A 130 0.50 12.47 -14.34
N HIS A 131 1.65 12.31 -14.99
CA HIS A 131 2.13 11.00 -15.42
C HIS A 131 2.36 10.07 -14.21
N HIS A 132 2.98 10.55 -13.12
CA HIS A 132 3.09 9.79 -11.88
C HIS A 132 1.73 9.51 -11.25
N ARG A 133 0.78 10.45 -11.27
CA ARG A 133 -0.59 10.20 -10.78
C ARG A 133 -1.32 9.08 -11.54
N ARG A 134 -0.97 8.83 -12.81
CA ARG A 134 -1.48 7.69 -13.60
C ARG A 134 -0.75 6.37 -13.32
N THR A 135 0.43 6.42 -12.70
CA THR A 135 1.26 5.25 -12.41
C THR A 135 1.46 5.03 -10.90
N LEU A 136 0.49 5.41 -10.06
CA LEU A 136 0.55 5.19 -8.61
C LEU A 136 0.76 3.72 -8.21
N CYS A 137 0.47 2.76 -9.09
CA CYS A 137 0.81 1.36 -8.87
C CYS A 137 2.32 1.13 -8.66
N LEU A 138 3.19 2.02 -9.16
CA LEU A 138 4.64 1.94 -8.98
C LEU A 138 5.06 2.13 -7.52
N MET A 139 4.19 2.71 -6.68
CA MET A 139 4.39 2.79 -5.24
C MET A 139 4.17 1.45 -4.53
N GLN A 140 3.59 0.47 -5.22
CA GLN A 140 3.26 -0.84 -4.65
C GLN A 140 4.45 -1.81 -4.77
N SER A 141 4.37 -2.93 -4.05
CA SER A 141 5.42 -3.95 -4.08
C SER A 141 5.62 -4.52 -5.49
N ALA A 142 6.86 -4.50 -5.97
CA ALA A 142 7.23 -5.04 -7.28
C ALA A 142 7.78 -6.47 -7.17
N ARG A 143 7.42 -7.34 -8.12
CA ARG A 143 7.92 -8.72 -8.21
C ARG A 143 8.35 -9.03 -9.64
N ARG A 144 9.50 -9.71 -9.77
CA ARG A 144 9.96 -10.22 -11.07
C ARG A 144 9.33 -11.57 -11.34
N CYS A 145 8.59 -11.69 -12.43
CA CYS A 145 7.92 -12.92 -12.84
C CYS A 145 8.36 -13.33 -14.24
N ARG A 146 8.72 -14.60 -14.42
CA ARG A 146 9.08 -15.14 -15.75
C ARG A 146 7.82 -15.52 -16.51
N VAL A 147 7.72 -15.10 -17.77
CA VAL A 147 6.64 -15.50 -18.68
C VAL A 147 6.84 -16.96 -19.07
N ARG A 148 5.77 -17.76 -18.93
CA ARG A 148 5.72 -19.15 -19.35
C ARG A 148 4.63 -19.34 -20.39
N ALA A 149 4.90 -20.17 -21.38
CA ALA A 149 3.91 -20.64 -22.33
C ALA A 149 4.20 -22.10 -22.63
N TYR A 150 3.15 -22.87 -22.91
CA TYR A 150 3.24 -24.24 -23.38
C TYR A 150 2.38 -24.33 -24.61
N LEU A 151 2.91 -23.84 -25.73
CA LEU A 151 2.17 -23.70 -26.99
C LEU A 151 1.70 -25.07 -27.51
N GLU A 152 2.55 -26.10 -27.38
CA GLU A 152 2.23 -27.50 -27.70
C GLU A 152 1.02 -28.04 -26.92
N GLN A 153 0.77 -27.50 -25.72
CA GLN A 153 -0.33 -27.90 -24.85
C GLN A 153 -1.52 -26.92 -24.94
N GLY A 154 -1.51 -26.00 -25.91
CA GLY A 154 -2.52 -24.95 -26.05
C GLY A 154 -2.48 -23.86 -24.98
N VAL A 155 -1.46 -23.84 -24.11
CA VAL A 155 -1.34 -22.86 -23.02
C VAL A 155 -0.62 -21.61 -23.52
N ARG A 156 -1.41 -20.56 -23.73
CA ARG A 156 -0.92 -19.23 -24.11
C ARG A 156 0.02 -18.61 -23.04
N PRO A 157 0.85 -17.62 -23.41
CA PRO A 157 1.73 -16.95 -22.48
C PRO A 157 1.00 -16.38 -21.25
N HIS A 158 1.54 -16.71 -20.08
CA HIS A 158 1.05 -16.26 -18.79
C HIS A 158 2.23 -16.08 -17.81
N ILE A 159 1.99 -15.35 -16.73
CA ILE A 159 2.89 -15.34 -15.58
C ILE A 159 2.26 -16.14 -14.45
N ASN A 160 3.10 -16.72 -13.58
CA ASN A 160 2.63 -17.35 -12.36
C ASN A 160 2.98 -16.48 -11.16
N LEU A 161 1.95 -16.04 -10.42
CA LEU A 161 2.10 -15.23 -9.22
C LEU A 161 1.26 -15.86 -8.11
N TYR A 162 1.89 -16.09 -6.94
CA TYR A 162 1.29 -16.75 -5.77
C TYR A 162 0.47 -18.02 -6.07
N GLY A 163 0.85 -18.79 -7.10
CA GLY A 163 0.19 -20.05 -7.47
C GLY A 163 -1.04 -19.91 -8.36
N VAL A 164 -1.24 -18.76 -9.01
CA VAL A 164 -2.26 -18.54 -10.06
C VAL A 164 -1.60 -17.95 -11.29
N ARG A 165 -2.21 -18.27 -12.44
CA ARG A 165 -1.84 -17.75 -13.75
C ARG A 165 -2.48 -16.39 -13.94
N TYR A 166 -1.67 -15.39 -14.31
CA TYR A 166 -2.15 -14.09 -14.76
C TYR A 166 -1.86 -13.94 -16.24
N THR A 167 -2.85 -13.43 -16.98
CA THR A 167 -2.73 -13.23 -18.42
C THR A 167 -3.51 -11.98 -18.86
N SER A 168 -3.25 -11.54 -20.09
CA SER A 168 -4.00 -10.46 -20.74
C SER A 168 -4.06 -10.73 -22.24
N GLY A 169 -4.96 -10.07 -22.96
CA GLY A 169 -5.04 -10.21 -24.42
C GLY A 169 -3.72 -9.85 -25.12
N VAL A 170 -2.96 -8.89 -24.57
CA VAL A 170 -1.64 -8.49 -25.09
C VAL A 170 -0.59 -9.55 -24.81
N LEU A 171 -0.50 -10.03 -23.56
CA LEU A 171 0.47 -11.06 -23.17
C LEU A 171 0.21 -12.37 -23.92
N ALA A 172 -1.05 -12.78 -24.02
CA ALA A 172 -1.46 -14.01 -24.68
C ALA A 172 -1.13 -14.06 -26.18
N ARG A 173 -1.05 -12.91 -26.85
CA ARG A 173 -0.62 -12.80 -28.27
C ARG A 173 0.90 -12.66 -28.43
N SER A 174 1.62 -12.37 -27.35
CA SER A 174 3.04 -12.02 -27.39
C SER A 174 3.95 -13.23 -27.13
N ALA A 175 4.02 -14.16 -28.08
CA ALA A 175 4.91 -15.33 -27.98
C ALA A 175 6.40 -14.95 -27.83
N ARG A 176 6.82 -13.79 -28.35
CA ARG A 176 8.17 -13.24 -28.20
C ARG A 176 8.61 -12.94 -26.75
N LEU A 177 7.65 -12.86 -25.82
CA LEU A 177 7.92 -12.59 -24.41
C LEU A 177 8.15 -13.86 -23.60
N VAL A 178 7.95 -15.04 -24.18
CA VAL A 178 8.13 -16.32 -23.48
C VAL A 178 9.58 -16.45 -23.02
N GLY A 179 9.75 -16.83 -21.74
CA GLY A 179 11.06 -16.96 -21.12
C GLY A 179 11.65 -15.66 -20.59
N LYS A 180 11.15 -14.49 -21.00
CA LYS A 180 11.59 -13.17 -20.48
C LYS A 180 11.01 -12.91 -19.08
N GLN A 181 11.64 -11.98 -18.36
CA GLN A 181 11.15 -11.51 -17.06
C GLN A 181 10.28 -10.26 -17.26
N LEU A 182 9.18 -10.20 -16.51
CA LEU A 182 8.34 -9.02 -16.37
C LEU A 182 8.47 -8.49 -14.95
N LEU A 183 8.43 -7.17 -14.80
CA LEU A 183 8.28 -6.51 -13.52
C LEU A 183 6.79 -6.28 -13.25
N VAL A 184 6.28 -6.87 -12.18
CA VAL A 184 4.86 -6.91 -11.87
C VAL A 184 4.63 -6.14 -10.58
N TYR A 185 3.84 -5.07 -10.66
CA TYR A 185 3.38 -4.28 -9.53
C TYR A 185 2.01 -4.79 -9.10
N LEU A 186 1.88 -5.10 -7.81
CA LEU A 186 0.68 -5.71 -7.24
C LEU A 186 0.13 -4.85 -6.12
N ASN A 187 -1.19 -4.66 -6.13
CA ASN A 187 -1.87 -4.09 -4.97
C ASN A 187 -1.99 -5.19 -3.91
N ALA A 188 -1.41 -4.96 -2.73
CA ALA A 188 -1.46 -5.94 -1.65
C ALA A 188 -2.90 -6.17 -1.15
N ASP A 189 -3.78 -5.19 -1.32
CA ASP A 189 -5.17 -5.23 -0.89
C ASP A 189 -6.12 -5.86 -1.93
N ASP A 190 -5.75 -5.82 -3.22
CA ASP A 190 -6.52 -6.45 -4.30
C ASP A 190 -5.62 -7.12 -5.34
N LEU A 191 -5.62 -8.45 -5.35
CA LEU A 191 -4.83 -9.29 -6.25
C LEU A 191 -5.59 -9.80 -7.48
N ARG A 192 -6.82 -9.32 -7.75
CA ARG A 192 -7.57 -9.72 -8.96
C ARG A 192 -6.83 -9.39 -10.25
N CYS A 193 -6.12 -8.26 -10.25
CA CYS A 193 -5.35 -7.77 -11.37
C CYS A 193 -4.00 -7.23 -10.91
N VAL A 194 -3.01 -7.25 -11.80
CA VAL A 194 -1.67 -6.73 -11.55
C VAL A 194 -1.18 -5.94 -12.76
N ARG A 195 -0.34 -4.92 -12.56
CA ARG A 195 0.27 -4.16 -13.67
C ARG A 195 1.63 -4.72 -14.01
N ALA A 196 1.86 -4.99 -15.29
CA ALA A 196 3.10 -5.57 -15.77
C ALA A 196 3.87 -4.61 -16.67
N PHE A 197 5.18 -4.62 -16.47
CA PHE A 197 6.16 -3.84 -17.21
C PHE A 197 7.24 -4.78 -17.77
N LEU A 198 7.73 -4.45 -18.95
CA LEU A 198 8.90 -5.08 -19.55
C LEU A 198 10.17 -4.64 -18.81
N THR A 199 11.29 -5.33 -19.05
CA THR A 199 12.58 -4.99 -18.43
C THR A 199 13.15 -3.65 -18.89
N ASP A 200 12.67 -3.14 -20.03
CA ASP A 200 13.03 -1.82 -20.56
C ASP A 200 12.18 -0.69 -19.94
N GLY A 201 11.25 -0.99 -19.05
CA GLY A 201 10.35 -0.03 -18.42
C GLY A 201 9.05 0.22 -19.20
N THR A 202 8.88 -0.37 -20.38
CA THR A 202 7.64 -0.23 -21.16
C THR A 202 6.48 -0.93 -20.47
N GLU A 203 5.34 -0.24 -20.34
CA GLU A 203 4.13 -0.84 -19.80
C GLU A 203 3.54 -1.88 -20.77
N LEU A 204 3.36 -3.10 -20.28
CA LEU A 204 2.61 -4.15 -20.99
C LEU A 204 1.10 -4.03 -20.74
N GLY A 205 0.73 -3.47 -19.59
CA GLY A 205 -0.63 -3.22 -19.15
C GLY A 205 -1.06 -4.13 -17.99
N VAL A 206 -2.38 -4.22 -17.80
CA VAL A 206 -2.99 -5.01 -16.72
C VAL A 206 -3.07 -6.49 -17.10
N LEU A 207 -2.71 -7.35 -16.16
CA LEU A 207 -2.87 -8.81 -16.23
C LEU A 207 -3.92 -9.24 -15.22
N ASP A 208 -4.89 -10.03 -15.66
CA ASP A 208 -5.97 -10.54 -14.83
C ASP A 208 -5.65 -11.95 -14.32
N ALA A 209 -6.01 -12.20 -13.06
CA ALA A 209 -5.95 -13.53 -12.47
C ALA A 209 -6.96 -14.47 -13.15
N GLN A 210 -6.54 -15.70 -13.44
CA GLN A 210 -7.43 -16.71 -14.03
C GLN A 210 -8.36 -17.36 -12.99
N GLY A 211 -9.56 -17.74 -13.44
CA GLY A 211 -10.56 -18.45 -12.66
C GLY A 211 -11.23 -17.57 -11.60
N ALA A 212 -11.68 -18.17 -10.50
CA ALA A 212 -12.38 -17.47 -9.42
C ALA A 212 -11.57 -16.30 -8.81
N TRP A 213 -10.24 -16.35 -8.90
CA TRP A 213 -9.35 -15.32 -8.37
C TRP A 213 -9.41 -13.99 -9.12
N GLY A 214 -9.85 -13.97 -10.38
CA GLY A 214 -10.07 -12.72 -11.12
C GLY A 214 -11.42 -12.05 -10.81
N VAL A 215 -12.33 -12.81 -10.21
CA VAL A 215 -13.70 -12.37 -9.91
C VAL A 215 -13.80 -11.91 -8.47
N VAL A 216 -13.40 -12.77 -7.53
CA VAL A 216 -13.55 -12.48 -6.10
C VAL A 216 -12.39 -11.61 -5.62
N PRO A 217 -12.68 -10.43 -5.06
CA PRO A 217 -11.64 -9.56 -4.54
C PRO A 217 -11.01 -10.16 -3.29
N HIS A 218 -9.68 -10.08 -3.21
CA HIS A 218 -8.93 -10.70 -2.14
C HIS A 218 -7.55 -10.05 -2.03
N ASN A 219 -7.02 -10.01 -0.81
CA ASN A 219 -5.70 -9.46 -0.55
C ASN A 219 -4.60 -10.53 -0.57
N LEU A 220 -3.35 -10.07 -0.52
CA LEU A 220 -2.15 -10.92 -0.54
C LEU A 220 -2.07 -11.88 0.65
N LYS A 221 -2.52 -11.45 1.83
CA LYS A 221 -2.48 -12.27 3.03
C LYS A 221 -3.43 -13.46 2.90
N LEU A 222 -4.68 -13.22 2.51
CA LEU A 222 -5.67 -14.27 2.24
C LEU A 222 -5.14 -15.23 1.18
N ARG A 223 -4.60 -14.71 0.08
CA ARG A 223 -3.98 -15.50 -0.98
C ARG A 223 -2.92 -16.48 -0.46
N GLN A 224 -2.01 -16.01 0.40
CA GLN A 224 -0.96 -16.84 0.99
C GLN A 224 -1.53 -17.90 1.93
N GLU A 225 -2.54 -17.56 2.74
CA GLU A 225 -3.17 -18.50 3.66
C GLU A 225 -3.95 -19.60 2.93
N VAL A 226 -4.69 -19.27 1.87
CA VAL A 226 -5.36 -20.28 1.02
C VAL A 226 -4.34 -21.23 0.40
N ARG A 227 -3.22 -20.69 -0.11
CA ARG A 227 -2.13 -21.50 -0.68
C ARG A 227 -1.53 -22.44 0.37
N LYS A 228 -1.19 -21.93 1.56
CA LYS A 228 -0.66 -22.74 2.67
C LYS A 228 -1.62 -23.86 3.07
N LEU A 229 -2.92 -23.58 3.11
CA LEU A 229 -3.93 -24.60 3.44
C LEU A 229 -3.98 -25.70 2.37
N ARG A 230 -3.93 -25.32 1.08
CA ARG A 230 -3.93 -26.26 -0.03
C ARG A 230 -2.69 -27.15 -0.03
N ASP A 231 -1.52 -26.56 0.20
CA ASP A 231 -0.24 -27.28 0.26
C ASP A 231 -0.24 -28.31 1.41
N ARG A 232 -0.88 -28.00 2.55
CA ARG A 232 -1.03 -28.93 3.69
C ARG A 232 -2.01 -30.07 3.44
N ARG A 233 -3.11 -29.82 2.74
CA ARG A 233 -4.20 -30.80 2.58
C ARG A 233 -4.01 -31.73 1.38
N ARG A 234 -2.97 -31.54 0.54
CA ARG A 234 -2.80 -32.24 -0.76
C ARG A 234 -4.13 -32.33 -1.52
N SER A 235 -4.96 -31.28 -1.42
CA SER A 235 -6.33 -31.35 -1.92
C SER A 235 -6.32 -31.50 -3.43
N GLN A 236 -7.06 -32.49 -3.92
CA GLN A 236 -7.36 -32.66 -5.34
C GLN A 236 -7.95 -31.35 -5.91
N PRO A 237 -7.62 -30.98 -7.15
CA PRO A 237 -8.25 -29.85 -7.81
C PRO A 237 -9.72 -30.18 -8.07
N GLY A 238 -10.60 -29.78 -7.15
CA GLY A 238 -12.03 -29.69 -7.41
C GLY A 238 -12.37 -28.33 -7.98
N ASP A 239 -13.40 -28.26 -8.83
CA ASP A 239 -13.92 -27.04 -9.50
C ASP A 239 -14.52 -25.99 -8.53
N SER A 240 -14.47 -26.24 -7.22
CA SER A 240 -14.96 -25.29 -6.23
C SER A 240 -14.05 -24.07 -6.13
N ASN A 241 -14.66 -22.88 -6.00
CA ASN A 241 -13.93 -21.64 -5.76
C ASN A 241 -13.02 -21.80 -4.53
N PRO A 242 -11.68 -21.70 -4.68
CA PRO A 242 -10.74 -21.99 -3.59
C PRO A 242 -10.85 -20.98 -2.43
N ILE A 243 -11.39 -19.79 -2.69
CA ILE A 243 -11.67 -18.81 -1.64
C ILE A 243 -12.87 -19.26 -0.83
N GLU A 244 -13.97 -19.66 -1.47
CA GLU A 244 -15.17 -20.16 -0.78
C GLU A 244 -14.86 -21.41 0.04
N ALA A 245 -14.11 -22.36 -0.53
CA ALA A 245 -13.68 -23.55 0.18
C ALA A 245 -12.84 -23.22 1.44
N TYR A 246 -12.01 -22.18 1.36
CA TYR A 246 -11.25 -21.68 2.51
C TYR A 246 -12.16 -21.05 3.56
N VAL A 247 -13.12 -20.21 3.15
CA VAL A 247 -14.10 -19.57 4.04
C VAL A 247 -14.94 -20.62 4.75
N GLN A 248 -15.44 -21.63 4.04
CA GLN A 248 -16.20 -22.74 4.61
C GLN A 248 -15.35 -23.56 5.61
N ALA A 249 -14.09 -23.85 5.28
CA ALA A 249 -13.19 -24.54 6.20
C ALA A 249 -12.94 -23.72 7.48
N LYS A 250 -12.82 -22.40 7.36
CA LYS A 250 -12.69 -21.50 8.51
C LYS A 250 -13.97 -21.38 9.32
N LEU A 251 -15.13 -21.40 8.68
CA LEU A 251 -16.44 -21.46 9.36
C LEU A 251 -16.56 -22.73 10.20
N ALA A 252 -16.17 -23.89 9.65
CA ALA A 252 -16.19 -25.15 10.40
C ALA A 252 -15.27 -25.11 11.64
N GLN A 253 -14.08 -24.49 11.50
CA GLN A 253 -13.14 -24.30 12.62
C GLN A 253 -13.61 -23.23 13.62
N ALA A 254 -14.37 -22.22 13.17
CA ALA A 254 -14.88 -21.18 14.05
C ALA A 254 -15.80 -21.74 15.14
N LYS A 255 -16.48 -22.87 14.87
CA LYS A 255 -17.31 -23.57 15.86
C LYS A 255 -16.50 -24.17 17.01
N THR A 256 -15.20 -24.40 16.85
CA THR A 256 -14.37 -25.13 17.83
C THR A 256 -13.45 -24.22 18.66
N SER A 257 -13.14 -23.01 18.20
CA SER A 257 -12.21 -22.12 18.89
C SER A 257 -12.51 -20.63 18.68
N ARG A 258 -12.39 -19.84 19.76
CA ARG A 258 -12.50 -18.37 19.72
C ARG A 258 -11.53 -17.74 18.72
N LYS A 259 -10.29 -18.21 18.68
CA LYS A 259 -9.27 -17.69 17.75
C LYS A 259 -9.68 -17.94 16.29
N ALA A 260 -10.20 -19.12 16.00
CA ALA A 260 -10.69 -19.47 14.67
C ALA A 260 -11.92 -18.65 14.28
N ALA A 261 -12.82 -18.35 15.22
CA ALA A 261 -13.96 -17.47 14.99
C ALA A 261 -13.52 -16.03 14.65
N THR A 262 -12.53 -15.49 15.36
CA THR A 262 -11.95 -14.18 15.03
C THR A 262 -11.29 -14.17 13.64
N GLU A 263 -10.54 -15.23 13.29
CA GLU A 263 -9.95 -15.35 11.96
C GLU A 263 -11.02 -15.43 10.86
N TYR A 264 -12.10 -16.19 11.08
CA TYR A 264 -13.22 -16.26 10.14
C TYR A 264 -13.89 -14.89 9.94
N ALA A 265 -14.22 -14.19 11.03
CA ALA A 265 -14.81 -12.85 10.96
C ALA A 265 -13.93 -11.87 10.15
N ARG A 266 -12.60 -11.90 10.38
CA ARG A 266 -11.64 -11.11 9.60
C ARG A 266 -11.66 -11.47 8.11
N THR A 267 -11.75 -12.76 7.77
CA THR A 267 -11.77 -13.18 6.36
C THR A 267 -13.06 -12.77 5.65
N VAL A 268 -14.22 -12.86 6.32
CA VAL A 268 -15.50 -12.42 5.76
C VAL A 268 -15.50 -10.91 5.56
N ARG A 269 -15.02 -10.15 6.54
CA ARG A 269 -14.90 -8.68 6.43
C ARG A 269 -14.03 -8.27 5.26
N LEU A 270 -12.87 -8.89 5.10
CA LEU A 270 -11.95 -8.60 3.99
C LEU A 270 -12.58 -8.81 2.61
N LEU A 271 -13.42 -9.85 2.48
CA LEU A 271 -14.17 -10.09 1.24
C LEU A 271 -15.29 -9.05 1.04
N ALA A 272 -15.87 -8.51 2.11
CA ALA A 272 -16.92 -7.49 2.06
C ALA A 272 -16.37 -6.07 1.84
N SER A 273 -15.22 -5.73 2.45
CA SER A 273 -14.58 -4.40 2.37
C SER A 273 -13.73 -4.22 1.11
N ALA A 274 -13.76 -5.20 0.21
CA ALA A 274 -12.95 -5.19 -0.97
C ALA A 274 -13.39 -4.06 -1.94
N PRO A 275 -12.43 -3.38 -2.59
CA PRO A 275 -12.76 -2.28 -3.49
C PRO A 275 -13.64 -2.76 -4.63
N ILE A 276 -14.79 -2.12 -4.81
CA ILE A 276 -15.73 -2.37 -5.91
C ILE A 276 -15.04 -2.04 -7.25
N THR A 277 -14.20 -1.01 -7.24
CA THR A 277 -13.42 -0.55 -8.40
C THR A 277 -12.15 -1.38 -8.53
N ARG A 278 -12.05 -2.15 -9.63
CA ARG A 278 -10.75 -2.69 -10.08
C ARG A 278 -9.79 -1.51 -10.26
N THR A 279 -8.53 -1.65 -9.85
CA THR A 279 -7.50 -0.64 -10.12
C THR A 279 -7.63 -0.22 -11.59
N PRO A 280 -7.97 1.04 -11.90
CA PRO A 280 -8.42 1.40 -13.23
C PRO A 280 -7.30 1.13 -14.23
N ALA A 281 -7.57 0.19 -15.13
CA ALA A 281 -6.88 0.13 -16.41
C ALA A 281 -7.49 1.25 -17.25
N GLU A 282 -7.00 2.49 -17.09
CA GLU A 282 -7.41 3.51 -18.04
C GLU A 282 -6.82 3.14 -19.40
N ALA A 283 -7.69 2.60 -20.27
CA ALA A 283 -7.32 2.20 -21.60
C ALA A 283 -6.72 3.41 -22.31
N MET A 284 -5.47 3.29 -22.78
CA MET A 284 -4.97 4.18 -23.81
C MET A 284 -5.91 4.05 -25.01
N SER A 285 -6.82 5.01 -25.15
CA SER A 285 -7.55 5.22 -26.39
C SER A 285 -6.49 5.48 -27.46
N THR A 286 -6.29 4.49 -28.31
CA THR A 286 -5.59 4.66 -29.58
C THR A 286 -6.42 5.61 -30.44
N ARG A 287 -6.20 6.93 -30.30
CA ARG A 287 -6.56 7.86 -31.37
C ARG A 287 -5.55 7.70 -32.49
N SER A 288 -5.92 6.84 -33.43
CA SER A 288 -5.37 6.86 -34.79
C SER A 288 -6.06 7.98 -35.58
N ALA A 289 -5.31 8.56 -36.51
CA ALA A 289 -5.61 9.66 -37.45
C ALA A 289 -5.64 11.08 -36.84
N ALA A 290 -5.03 12.11 -37.43
CA ALA A 290 -4.55 12.27 -38.80
C ALA A 290 -3.31 13.18 -38.85
N SER A 291 -2.45 12.87 -39.81
CA SER A 291 -1.37 13.73 -40.27
C SER A 291 -1.92 15.11 -40.65
N SER A 292 -1.40 16.16 -40.03
CA SER A 292 -1.42 17.50 -40.62
C SER A 292 -0.01 18.08 -40.49
N VAL A 293 0.68 18.06 -41.62
CA VAL A 293 1.90 18.81 -41.85
C VAL A 293 1.53 20.28 -41.80
N VAL A 294 2.06 21.01 -40.83
CA VAL A 294 2.12 22.47 -40.88
C VAL A 294 3.58 22.87 -40.74
N SER A 295 4.09 23.41 -41.83
CA SER A 295 5.46 23.89 -42.02
C SER A 295 5.82 24.97 -40.99
N ALA A 296 6.98 24.80 -40.35
CA ALA A 296 7.61 25.86 -39.57
C ALA A 296 8.28 26.88 -40.52
N PRO A 297 8.22 28.19 -40.26
CA PRO A 297 9.13 29.14 -40.88
C PRO A 297 10.47 29.17 -40.14
N ALA A 298 11.47 29.62 -40.88
CA ALA A 298 12.90 29.50 -40.64
C ALA A 298 13.44 30.24 -39.40
N ALA A 299 14.61 29.76 -38.98
CA ALA A 299 15.44 30.21 -37.89
C ALA A 299 15.85 31.70 -37.94
N VAL A 300 16.01 32.30 -36.76
CA VAL A 300 16.95 33.40 -36.53
C VAL A 300 17.84 33.00 -35.36
N ALA A 301 19.15 33.05 -35.60
CA ALA A 301 20.22 32.70 -34.68
C ALA A 301 20.37 33.73 -33.56
N ALA A 302 20.67 33.26 -32.34
CA ALA A 302 21.30 34.06 -31.31
C ALA A 302 22.17 33.16 -30.41
N ASP A 303 23.47 33.42 -30.51
CA ASP A 303 24.64 33.13 -29.69
C ASP A 303 24.58 32.12 -28.52
N GLY A 304 25.56 31.20 -28.58
CA GLY A 304 25.81 30.15 -27.61
C GLY A 304 26.61 30.61 -26.38
N VAL A 305 26.25 30.02 -25.24
CA VAL A 305 27.07 29.91 -24.04
C VAL A 305 27.18 28.42 -23.71
N PRO A 306 28.38 27.84 -23.56
CA PRO A 306 28.53 26.40 -23.33
C PRO A 306 28.19 26.04 -21.87
N ILE A 307 27.15 25.23 -21.67
CA ILE A 307 26.82 24.62 -20.39
C ILE A 307 27.61 23.31 -20.26
N ALA A 308 28.46 23.21 -19.23
CA ALA A 308 29.21 21.99 -18.91
C ALA A 308 28.27 20.88 -18.40
N PRO A 309 28.56 19.59 -18.67
CA PRO A 309 27.68 18.49 -18.29
C PRO A 309 27.70 18.24 -16.77
N HIS A 310 26.55 18.37 -16.11
CA HIS A 310 26.35 17.95 -14.73
C HIS A 310 26.30 16.42 -14.63
N THR A 311 27.25 15.84 -13.90
CA THR A 311 27.28 14.41 -13.58
C THR A 311 26.15 14.06 -12.60
N PRO A 312 25.31 13.04 -12.86
CA PRO A 312 24.25 12.64 -11.92
C PRO A 312 24.84 12.00 -10.66
N ALA A 313 24.38 12.44 -9.49
CA ALA A 313 24.81 11.95 -8.19
C ALA A 313 24.42 10.47 -8.00
N GLN A 314 25.41 9.61 -7.71
CA GLN A 314 25.18 8.19 -7.44
C GLN A 314 24.85 7.95 -5.95
N PRO A 315 23.84 7.13 -5.62
CA PRO A 315 23.51 6.80 -4.25
C PRO A 315 24.56 5.85 -3.63
N ARG A 316 25.21 6.29 -2.55
CA ARG A 316 26.10 5.45 -1.73
C ARG A 316 25.28 4.54 -0.81
N LYS A 317 25.46 3.23 -0.96
CA LYS A 317 24.90 2.21 -0.07
C LYS A 317 25.68 2.23 1.26
N LEU A 318 25.05 2.70 2.33
CA LEU A 318 25.63 2.68 3.68
C LEU A 318 25.46 1.30 4.29
N THR A 319 26.56 0.59 4.55
CA THR A 319 26.59 -0.64 5.35
C THR A 319 26.88 -0.27 6.81
N ILE A 320 25.93 -0.49 7.71
CA ILE A 320 26.15 -0.33 9.15
C ILE A 320 26.66 -1.67 9.69
N GLY A 321 27.89 -1.67 10.22
CA GLY A 321 28.47 -2.82 10.92
C GLY A 321 27.69 -3.17 12.18
N THR A 322 27.57 -4.47 12.47
CA THR A 322 26.94 -5.00 13.68
C THR A 322 27.81 -4.71 14.89
N GLY A 323 27.60 -3.56 15.54
CA GLY A 323 28.19 -3.25 16.85
C GLY A 323 27.46 -4.02 17.95
N GLN A 324 27.81 -5.29 18.14
CA GLN A 324 27.65 -5.96 19.44
C GLN A 324 28.79 -5.46 20.33
N VAL A 325 28.46 -4.74 21.39
CA VAL A 325 29.36 -4.54 22.53
C VAL A 325 28.75 -5.37 23.65
N PHE A 326 29.56 -6.27 24.22
CA PHE A 326 29.23 -7.15 25.33
C PHE A 326 28.89 -6.35 26.60
#